data_AF-A0A1Y3URG1-F1
#
_entry.id   AF-A0A1Y3URG1-F1
#
_cell.length_a   1.000
_cell.length_b   1.000
_cell.length_c   1.000
_cell.angle_alpha   90.00
_cell.angle_beta   90.00
_cell.angle_gamma   90.00
#
_symmetry.space_group_name_H-M   'P 1'
#
loop_
_entity.id
_entity.type
_entity.pdbx_description
1 polymer ?
#
loop_
_entity_poly.entity_id
_entity_poly.type
_entity_poly.pdbx_seq_one_letter_code
_entity_poly.pdbx_strand_id
1 'polypeptide(L)'
;MNLNANTTYDNTTIIGTDTNRFRENVTTSAYNDGFQFKDGVKQANEYTYDSNGNLTKDLNKGISTITYNVLNLPNMVTFSDGSTIAYT
;
A
#
# COMPACT_ATOMS: atom_id res chain seq x y z
N MET A 1 -7.07 44.72 5.84
CA MET A 1 -5.74 44.11 6.09
C MET A 1 -5.97 42.63 6.38
N ASN A 2 -5.46 41.78 5.50
CA ASN A 2 -5.33 40.30 5.51
C ASN A 2 -6.43 39.40 6.12
N LEU A 3 -7.06 38.61 5.24
CA LEU A 3 -7.50 37.25 5.54
C LEU A 3 -6.45 36.28 4.98
N ASN A 4 -5.87 35.45 5.84
CA ASN A 4 -4.90 34.40 5.52
C ASN A 4 -5.63 33.13 5.04
N ALA A 5 -5.74 32.94 3.72
CA ALA A 5 -6.24 31.68 3.17
C ALA A 5 -5.14 30.61 3.25
N ASN A 6 -5.32 29.64 4.14
CA ASN A 6 -4.60 28.38 4.18
C ASN A 6 -4.97 27.56 2.93
N THR A 7 -4.08 27.47 1.95
CA THR A 7 -4.36 26.73 0.70
C THR A 7 -4.17 25.23 0.91
N THR A 8 -5.24 24.56 1.30
CA THR A 8 -5.40 23.13 1.05
C THR A 8 -5.36 22.93 -0.48
N TYR A 9 -4.35 22.23 -0.98
CA TYR A 9 -4.31 21.83 -2.39
C TYR A 9 -5.45 20.85 -2.66
N ASP A 10 -6.56 21.35 -3.20
CA ASP A 10 -7.64 20.53 -3.75
C ASP A 10 -7.36 20.28 -5.24
N ASN A 11 -7.00 19.04 -5.56
CA ASN A 11 -6.65 18.62 -6.92
C ASN A 11 -7.87 18.40 -7.83
N THR A 12 -9.06 18.91 -7.46
CA THR A 12 -10.32 18.65 -8.18
C THR A 12 -10.91 19.86 -8.92
N THR A 13 -10.37 21.06 -8.74
CA THR A 13 -10.94 22.27 -9.35
C THR A 13 -10.34 22.54 -10.73
N ILE A 14 -10.89 21.94 -11.79
CA ILE A 14 -10.60 22.33 -13.18
C ILE A 14 -11.54 23.47 -13.58
N ILE A 15 -11.03 24.71 -13.57
CA ILE A 15 -11.72 25.90 -14.11
C ILE A 15 -11.30 26.03 -15.58
N GLY A 16 -12.06 25.45 -16.49
CA GLY A 16 -11.77 25.54 -17.91
C GLY A 16 -12.66 24.63 -18.75
N THR A 17 -13.45 25.26 -19.61
CA THR A 17 -14.53 24.70 -20.42
C THR A 17 -14.05 23.64 -21.42
N ASP A 18 -14.48 22.40 -21.19
CA ASP A 18 -14.57 21.21 -22.08
C ASP A 18 -14.23 19.89 -21.34
N THR A 19 -14.48 19.84 -20.03
CA THR A 19 -14.14 18.72 -19.14
C THR A 19 -15.04 17.48 -19.31
N ASN A 20 -16.08 17.54 -20.15
CA ASN A 20 -17.03 16.43 -20.29
C ASN A 20 -16.47 15.20 -21.04
N ARG A 21 -15.25 15.31 -21.61
CA ARG A 21 -14.52 14.17 -22.21
C ARG A 21 -13.44 13.57 -21.31
N PHE A 22 -13.15 14.18 -20.16
CA PHE A 22 -12.14 13.68 -19.21
C PHE A 22 -12.74 13.37 -17.83
N ARG A 23 -14.06 13.15 -17.77
CA ARG A 23 -14.67 12.46 -16.64
C ARG A 23 -14.78 10.99 -17.02
N GLU A 24 -13.67 10.26 -16.88
CA GLU A 24 -13.75 8.81 -16.73
C GLU A 24 -14.52 8.57 -15.43
N ASN A 25 -15.84 8.41 -15.57
CA ASN A 25 -16.77 8.20 -14.47
C ASN A 25 -16.65 6.75 -13.97
N VAL A 26 -15.43 6.22 -13.89
CA VAL A 26 -15.12 4.94 -13.26
C VAL A 26 -15.01 5.22 -11.76
N THR A 27 -16.18 5.39 -11.14
CA THR A 27 -16.30 5.61 -9.69
C THR A 27 -15.99 4.35 -8.88
N THR A 28 -15.82 3.20 -9.54
CA THR A 28 -15.49 1.92 -8.93
C THR A 28 -14.65 1.10 -9.90
N SER A 29 -13.44 0.70 -9.50
CA SER A 29 -12.74 -0.38 -10.20
C SER A 29 -13.64 -1.63 -10.19
N ALA A 30 -13.75 -2.35 -11.31
CA ALA A 30 -14.47 -3.63 -11.36
C ALA A 30 -13.85 -4.71 -10.43
N TYR A 31 -12.65 -4.43 -9.93
CA TYR A 31 -11.99 -5.20 -8.88
C TYR A 31 -12.47 -4.72 -7.52
N ASN A 32 -13.20 -5.58 -6.79
CA ASN A 32 -13.82 -5.28 -5.49
C ASN A 32 -12.84 -4.78 -4.43
N ASP A 33 -11.55 -5.02 -4.60
CA ASP A 33 -10.50 -4.62 -3.68
C ASP A 33 -9.78 -3.31 -4.06
N GLY A 34 -10.15 -2.75 -5.21
CA GLY A 34 -9.58 -1.53 -5.77
C GLY A 34 -8.04 -1.56 -5.90
N PHE A 35 -7.45 -0.42 -6.27
CA PHE A 35 -5.99 -0.26 -6.39
C PHE A 35 -5.39 0.58 -5.26
N GLN A 36 -6.21 0.99 -4.28
CA GLN A 36 -5.78 1.75 -3.13
C GLN A 36 -4.87 0.93 -2.23
N PHE A 37 -3.90 1.61 -1.61
CA PHE A 37 -3.17 1.04 -0.49
C PHE A 37 -4.15 0.66 0.63
N LYS A 38 -4.02 -0.56 1.15
CA LYS A 38 -4.81 -1.05 2.27
C LYS A 38 -3.95 -1.00 3.53
N ASP A 39 -4.27 -0.04 4.38
CA ASP A 39 -3.72 0.09 5.73
C ASP A 39 -4.62 -0.66 6.72
N GLY A 40 -4.40 -1.97 6.83
CA GLY A 40 -5.22 -2.88 7.63
C GLY A 40 -4.81 -2.96 9.10
N VAL A 41 -3.60 -2.50 9.43
CA VAL A 41 -3.03 -2.53 10.77
C VAL A 41 -2.65 -1.10 11.18
N LYS A 42 -2.64 -0.81 12.48
CA LYS A 42 -2.21 0.49 13.04
C LYS A 42 -1.24 0.26 14.19
N GLN A 43 -0.01 -0.09 13.86
CA GLN A 43 1.07 -0.34 14.80
C GLN A 43 2.30 0.50 14.45
N ALA A 44 3.14 0.78 15.46
CA ALA A 44 4.35 1.57 15.24
C ALA A 44 5.34 0.90 14.26
N ASN A 45 5.36 -0.44 14.22
CA ASN A 45 6.29 -1.23 13.42
C ASN A 45 5.52 -2.30 12.64
N GLU A 46 5.03 -1.93 11.46
CA GLU A 46 4.27 -2.82 10.57
C GLU A 46 5.15 -3.55 9.56
N TYR A 47 6.32 -2.96 9.27
CA TYR A 47 7.31 -3.46 8.34
C TYR A 47 8.64 -3.62 9.07
N THR A 48 9.27 -4.78 8.93
CA THR A 48 10.62 -5.00 9.46
C THR A 48 11.52 -5.53 8.38
N TYR A 49 12.82 -5.25 8.50
CA TYR A 49 13.83 -5.64 7.53
C TYR A 49 15.01 -6.33 8.22
N ASP A 50 15.65 -7.24 7.51
CA ASP A 50 16.96 -7.77 7.94
C ASP A 50 18.10 -6.80 7.56
N SER A 51 19.33 -7.16 7.94
CA SER A 51 20.53 -6.36 7.65
C SER A 51 20.85 -6.22 6.16
N ASN A 52 20.34 -7.11 5.32
CA ASN A 52 20.52 -7.07 3.87
C ASN A 52 19.45 -6.23 3.18
N GLY A 53 18.49 -5.69 3.93
CA GLY A 53 17.39 -4.88 3.42
C GLY A 53 16.20 -5.69 2.92
N ASN A 54 16.14 -6.99 3.21
CA ASN A 54 14.98 -7.80 2.83
C ASN A 54 13.83 -7.59 3.81
N LEU A 55 12.60 -7.62 3.31
CA LEU A 55 11.39 -7.57 4.13
C LEU A 55 11.25 -8.84 4.97
N THR A 56 11.17 -8.73 6.29
CA THR A 56 10.99 -9.88 7.19
C THR A 56 9.59 -9.97 7.80
N LYS A 57 8.79 -8.90 7.71
CA LYS A 57 7.42 -8.82 8.22
C LYS A 57 6.64 -7.74 7.49
N ASP A 58 5.36 -8.01 7.23
CA ASP A 58 4.38 -7.04 6.72
C ASP A 58 3.03 -7.32 7.36
N LEU A 59 2.69 -6.55 8.39
CA LEU A 59 1.44 -6.73 9.13
C LEU A 59 0.21 -6.36 8.29
N ASN A 60 0.33 -5.43 7.34
CA ASN A 60 -0.76 -5.06 6.43
C ASN A 60 -1.12 -6.19 5.45
N LYS A 61 -0.21 -7.13 5.23
CA LYS A 61 -0.44 -8.37 4.47
C LYS A 61 -0.65 -9.60 5.35
N GLY A 62 -0.70 -9.43 6.68
CA GLY A 62 -0.79 -10.55 7.62
C GLY A 62 0.45 -11.45 7.62
N ILE A 63 1.59 -10.98 7.11
CA ILE A 63 2.84 -11.73 7.09
C ILE A 63 3.55 -11.55 8.43
N SER A 64 3.75 -12.66 9.13
CA SER A 64 4.41 -12.68 10.45
C SER A 64 5.92 -12.87 10.34
N THR A 65 6.39 -13.62 9.34
CA THR A 65 7.82 -13.89 9.09
C THR A 65 8.09 -14.19 7.61
N ILE A 66 9.22 -13.70 7.10
CA ILE A 66 9.82 -14.15 5.84
C ILE A 66 11.26 -14.61 6.14
N THR A 67 11.62 -15.79 5.66
CA THR A 67 12.99 -16.32 5.75
C THR A 67 13.66 -16.27 4.38
N TYR A 68 14.96 -16.07 4.38
CA TYR A 68 15.78 -15.97 3.18
C TYR A 68 16.89 -17.01 3.22
N ASN A 69 17.25 -17.51 2.04
CA ASN A 69 18.40 -18.40 1.89
C ASN A 69 19.72 -17.62 1.77
N VAL A 70 20.84 -18.34 1.66
CA VAL A 70 22.18 -17.74 1.54
C VAL A 70 22.40 -16.91 0.26
N LEU A 71 21.51 -17.05 -0.73
CA LEU A 71 21.50 -16.25 -1.96
C LEU A 71 20.61 -15.00 -1.84
N ASN A 72 20.12 -14.71 -0.64
CA ASN A 72 19.23 -13.58 -0.37
C ASN A 72 17.88 -13.68 -1.11
N LEU A 73 17.45 -14.91 -1.43
CA LEU A 73 16.15 -15.20 -2.05
C LEU A 73 15.13 -15.67 -0.99
N PRO A 74 13.83 -15.39 -1.15
CA PRO A 74 12.80 -15.90 -0.26
C PRO A 74 12.82 -17.43 -0.22
N ASN A 75 12.84 -17.99 0.98
CA ASN A 75 12.77 -19.42 1.24
C ASN A 75 11.38 -19.82 1.77
N MET A 76 10.84 -19.05 2.71
CA MET A 76 9.51 -19.30 3.28
C MET A 76 8.86 -18.01 3.77
N VAL A 77 7.56 -17.88 3.52
CA VAL A 77 6.67 -16.85 4.08
C VAL A 77 5.71 -17.53 5.05
N THR A 78 5.53 -16.97 6.24
CA THR A 78 4.58 -17.42 7.25
C THR A 78 3.59 -16.30 7.55
N PHE A 79 2.30 -16.64 7.55
CA PHE A 79 1.22 -15.71 7.85
C PHE A 79 0.82 -15.78 9.33
N SER A 80 0.03 -14.80 9.79
CA SER A 80 -0.46 -14.71 11.16
C SER A 80 -1.40 -15.85 11.56
N ASP A 81 -2.06 -16.48 10.57
CA ASP A 81 -2.90 -17.68 10.76
C ASP A 81 -2.10 -18.99 10.78
N GLY A 82 -0.76 -18.91 10.61
CA GLY A 82 0.13 -20.07 10.58
C GLY A 82 0.27 -20.74 9.21
N SER A 83 -0.47 -20.29 8.19
CA SER A 83 -0.28 -20.77 6.82
C SER A 83 1.09 -20.33 6.27
N THR A 84 1.61 -21.09 5.30
CA THR A 84 2.95 -20.87 4.76
C THR A 84 3.01 -21.00 3.25
N ILE A 85 3.89 -20.22 2.62
CA ILE A 85 4.35 -20.43 1.24
C ILE A 85 5.85 -20.77 1.32
N ALA A 86 6.24 -21.92 0.77
CA ALA A 86 7.63 -22.34 0.67
C ALA A 86 8.11 -22.25 -0.78
N TYR A 87 9.35 -21.80 -0.97
CA TYR A 87 10.01 -21.69 -2.27
C TYR A 87 11.16 -22.69 -2.31
N THR A 88 11.16 -23.57 -3.32
CA THR A 88 12.17 -24.62 -3.53
C THR A 88 13.09 -24.31 -4.69
#